data_AF-A0A7J7LDQ6-F1
#
_entry.id   AF-A0A7J7LDQ6-F1
#
_cell.length_a   1.000
_cell.length_b   1.000
_cell.length_c   1.000
_cell.angle_alpha   90.00
_cell.angle_beta   90.00
_cell.angle_gamma   90.00
#
_symmetry.space_group_name_H-M   'P 1'
#
loop_
_entity.id
_entity.type
_entity.pdbx_description
1 polymer ?
#
loop_
_entity_poly.entity_id
_entity_poly.type
_entity_poly.pdbx_seq_one_letter_code
_entity_poly.pdbx_strand_id
1 'polypeptide(L)'
;MGFCKMILVFVLLMESSTSSLGFIFGKKHVRIINGLKNNAPLTIHCLSFDDDLGVHILQPMEYFSWSFRESLFSTTYFHCSIEQGQGKKKSMHFSVYNSLATNNIRRQKCNSRCWWFVRGDGIFSLDEHFNDWDFEYGVAYTNHVDSWNNIILKVRDLPIHVFIEKLRRICSKMSYLYREEAEKSQARVTSWATDHCESRKFVADSLTCRVSTSRYHFQMTSYGRTDYVNIEDGTCSCRWWQTMGIPCKCGVRTLDLANVDPTTRVFEYFTNDTYKAIYEPIWIPIREIERWKILKTDPHVRAPIPTVRAAHPRIQRKRREKMSGLVTKLRFCSRCRKNGYNRRSCKLLPIPSDDNTRPTMAPSFTMSTKPSIIPDEDVAISLH
;
A
#
# COMPACT_ATOMS: atom_id res chain seq x y z
N MET A 1 9.69 -60.64 11.60
CA MET A 1 10.97 -59.90 11.41
C MET A 1 11.10 -59.15 10.08
N GLY A 2 10.24 -59.37 9.06
CA GLY A 2 10.36 -58.67 7.76
C GLY A 2 9.85 -57.23 7.72
N PHE A 3 8.81 -56.89 8.48
CA PHE A 3 8.15 -55.58 8.41
C PHE A 3 9.00 -54.44 9.00
N CYS A 4 9.70 -54.67 10.12
CA CYS A 4 10.61 -53.67 10.70
C CYS A 4 11.85 -53.40 9.83
N LYS A 5 12.36 -54.41 9.09
CA LYS A 5 13.47 -54.21 8.15
C LYS A 5 13.05 -53.39 6.93
N MET A 6 11.81 -53.55 6.45
CA MET A 6 11.27 -52.72 5.37
C MET A 6 11.07 -51.26 5.77
N ILE A 7 10.63 -50.99 7.01
CA ILE A 7 10.49 -49.61 7.50
C ILE A 7 11.87 -48.96 7.67
N LEU A 8 12.88 -49.69 8.16
CA LEU A 8 14.23 -49.16 8.30
C LEU A 8 14.87 -48.82 6.94
N VAL A 9 14.65 -49.66 5.92
CA VAL A 9 15.10 -49.41 4.55
C VAL A 9 14.34 -48.22 3.94
N PHE A 10 13.05 -48.07 4.22
CA PHE A 10 12.28 -46.90 3.75
C PHE A 10 12.74 -45.60 4.42
N VAL A 11 13.07 -45.62 5.71
CA VAL A 11 13.61 -44.45 6.44
C VAL A 11 15.01 -44.08 5.96
N LEU A 12 15.89 -45.05 5.69
CA LEU A 12 17.24 -44.82 5.13
C LEU A 12 17.20 -44.37 3.65
N LEU A 13 16.22 -44.82 2.87
CA LEU A 13 15.97 -44.32 1.51
C LEU A 13 15.41 -42.90 1.52
N MET A 14 14.64 -42.52 2.54
CA MET A 14 14.19 -41.14 2.75
C MET A 14 15.36 -40.23 3.19
N GLU A 15 16.35 -40.72 3.94
CA GLU A 15 17.57 -39.95 4.27
C GLU A 15 18.52 -39.74 3.07
N SER A 16 18.56 -40.68 2.12
CA SER A 16 19.31 -40.51 0.86
C SER A 16 18.55 -39.72 -0.22
N SER A 17 17.25 -39.47 -0.02
CA SER A 17 16.43 -38.63 -0.91
C SER A 17 16.12 -37.24 -0.36
N THR A 18 16.32 -36.96 0.95
CA THR A 18 16.32 -35.58 1.46
C THR A 18 17.45 -34.75 0.88
N SER A 19 18.59 -35.39 0.58
CA SER A 19 19.73 -34.76 -0.09
C SER A 19 19.48 -34.54 -1.59
N SER A 20 18.67 -35.36 -2.27
CA SER A 20 18.37 -35.21 -3.71
C SER A 20 17.12 -34.36 -4.02
N LEU A 21 16.18 -34.21 -3.08
CA LEU A 21 15.06 -33.26 -3.23
C LEU A 21 15.52 -31.80 -3.09
N GLY A 22 16.56 -31.54 -2.30
CA GLY A 22 17.24 -30.24 -2.25
C GLY A 22 17.95 -29.85 -3.57
N PHE A 23 18.12 -30.79 -4.50
CA PHE A 23 18.68 -30.56 -5.84
C PHE A 23 17.63 -30.14 -6.89
N ILE A 24 16.33 -30.32 -6.65
CA ILE A 24 15.29 -30.05 -7.66
C ILE A 24 14.99 -28.54 -7.78
N PHE A 25 15.18 -27.77 -6.71
CA PHE A 25 15.04 -26.31 -6.74
C PHE A 25 16.43 -25.67 -6.53
N GLY A 26 16.99 -25.15 -7.63
CA GLY A 26 18.27 -24.45 -7.62
C GLY A 26 18.30 -23.32 -6.57
N LYS A 27 19.48 -23.09 -5.98
CA LYS A 27 19.68 -22.00 -5.02
C LYS A 27 19.37 -20.66 -5.70
N LYS A 28 18.49 -19.88 -5.08
CA LYS A 28 18.12 -18.54 -5.55
C LYS A 28 18.91 -17.49 -4.79
N HIS A 29 19.35 -16.48 -5.51
CA HIS A 29 20.14 -15.36 -5.04
C HIS A 29 19.35 -14.08 -5.27
N VAL A 30 18.88 -13.48 -4.19
CA VAL A 30 18.20 -12.20 -4.24
C VAL A 30 19.20 -11.09 -4.00
N ARG A 31 19.12 -10.04 -4.80
CA ARG A 31 19.90 -8.81 -4.63
C ARG A 31 18.99 -7.62 -4.89
N ILE A 32 18.98 -6.63 -4.01
CA ILE A 32 18.23 -5.39 -4.18
C ILE A 32 19.22 -4.24 -4.18
N ILE A 33 19.30 -3.52 -5.29
CA ILE A 33 20.30 -2.51 -5.57
C ILE A 33 19.66 -1.12 -5.49
N ASN A 34 20.30 -0.18 -4.80
CA ASN A 34 19.90 1.22 -4.78
C ASN A 34 20.37 1.95 -6.06
N GLY A 35 19.46 2.25 -6.97
CA GLY A 35 19.68 3.02 -8.20
C GLY A 35 19.12 4.44 -8.16
N LEU A 36 18.88 5.01 -6.97
CA LEU A 36 18.37 6.38 -6.83
C LEU A 36 19.44 7.40 -7.27
N LYS A 37 18.98 8.46 -7.95
CA LYS A 37 19.83 9.59 -8.36
C LYS A 37 20.11 10.53 -7.18
N ASN A 38 21.03 11.48 -7.37
CA ASN A 38 21.36 12.56 -6.42
C ASN A 38 21.88 12.08 -5.06
N ASN A 39 22.61 10.97 -5.05
CA ASN A 39 23.15 10.35 -3.84
C ASN A 39 22.10 10.06 -2.74
N ALA A 40 20.85 9.77 -3.11
CA ALA A 40 19.81 9.50 -2.14
C ALA A 40 19.97 8.09 -1.51
N PRO A 41 19.98 7.96 -0.16
CA PRO A 41 19.96 6.66 0.49
C PRO A 41 18.58 6.00 0.35
N LEU A 42 18.60 4.67 0.30
CA LEU A 42 17.41 3.82 0.24
C LEU A 42 17.31 2.98 1.51
N THR A 43 16.26 3.18 2.31
CA THR A 43 15.99 2.29 3.43
C THR A 43 15.15 1.12 2.93
N ILE A 44 15.51 -0.10 3.29
CA ILE A 44 14.78 -1.31 2.93
C ILE A 44 14.59 -2.22 4.15
N HIS A 45 13.39 -2.77 4.31
CA HIS A 45 13.09 -3.79 5.32
C HIS A 45 12.44 -4.98 4.64
N CYS A 46 13.06 -6.15 4.73
CA CYS A 46 12.59 -7.36 4.07
C CYS A 46 12.18 -8.42 5.08
N LEU A 47 11.06 -9.10 4.81
CA LEU A 47 10.52 -10.15 5.66
C LEU A 47 10.05 -11.36 4.83
N SER A 48 10.26 -12.53 5.40
CA SER A 48 9.60 -13.79 5.05
C SER A 48 8.42 -14.04 6.00
N PHE A 49 7.67 -15.11 5.78
CA PHE A 49 6.66 -15.58 6.74
C PHE A 49 7.29 -15.92 8.11
N ASP A 50 8.48 -16.52 8.09
CA ASP A 50 9.17 -17.03 9.29
C ASP A 50 10.39 -16.18 9.72
N ASP A 51 10.95 -15.37 8.81
CA ASP A 51 12.24 -14.69 9.02
C ASP A 51 12.15 -13.18 8.78
N ASP A 52 12.57 -12.38 9.77
CA ASP A 52 12.83 -10.95 9.58
C ASP A 52 14.29 -10.76 9.13
N LEU A 53 14.50 -10.26 7.91
CA LEU A 53 15.83 -10.02 7.34
C LEU A 53 16.39 -8.65 7.76
N GLY A 54 15.62 -7.87 8.51
CA GLY A 54 16.04 -6.62 9.11
C GLY A 54 15.95 -5.40 8.20
N VAL A 55 16.22 -4.24 8.80
CA VAL A 55 16.24 -2.93 8.14
C VAL A 55 17.66 -2.60 7.71
N HIS A 56 17.84 -2.23 6.45
CA HIS A 56 19.12 -1.85 5.85
C HIS A 56 19.00 -0.46 5.22
N ILE A 57 20.06 0.35 5.33
CA ILE A 57 20.15 1.66 4.68
C ILE A 57 21.23 1.54 3.62
N LEU A 58 20.81 1.58 2.35
CA LEU A 58 21.69 1.39 1.20
C LEU A 58 22.11 2.74 0.64
N GLN A 59 23.42 2.97 0.58
CA GLN A 59 24.01 4.08 -0.14
C GLN A 59 23.82 3.91 -1.66
N PRO A 60 24.04 4.95 -2.47
CA PRO A 60 23.91 4.87 -3.92
C PRO A 60 24.77 3.73 -4.50
N MET A 61 24.16 2.90 -5.36
CA MET A 61 24.76 1.69 -5.95
C MET A 61 25.11 0.56 -4.97
N GLU A 62 24.86 0.73 -3.67
CA GLU A 62 24.96 -0.34 -2.70
C GLU A 62 23.79 -1.33 -2.86
N TYR A 63 23.99 -2.56 -2.39
CA TYR A 63 22.97 -3.59 -2.46
C TYR A 63 22.84 -4.41 -1.18
N PHE A 64 21.61 -4.81 -0.89
CA PHE A 64 21.30 -5.85 0.09
C PHE A 64 21.06 -7.17 -0.63
N SER A 65 21.56 -8.29 -0.10
CA SER A 65 21.40 -9.60 -0.74
C SER A 65 21.29 -10.74 0.25
N TRP A 66 20.52 -11.75 -0.12
CA TRP A 66 20.42 -13.02 0.59
C TRP A 66 20.23 -14.17 -0.39
N SER A 67 20.30 -15.40 0.10
CA SER A 67 20.10 -16.58 -0.73
C SER A 67 19.27 -17.62 0.00
N PHE A 68 18.45 -18.34 -0.75
CA PHE A 68 17.59 -19.38 -0.19
C PHE A 68 17.41 -20.52 -1.18
N ARG A 69 16.90 -21.64 -0.69
CA ARG A 69 16.34 -22.73 -1.51
C ARG A 69 14.84 -22.79 -1.24
N GLU A 70 14.06 -23.10 -2.25
CA GLU A 70 12.61 -23.20 -2.09
C GLU A 70 12.26 -24.31 -1.09
N SER A 71 11.24 -24.06 -0.26
CA SER A 71 10.72 -25.11 0.61
C SER A 71 10.07 -26.20 -0.25
N LEU A 72 10.14 -27.45 0.22
CA LEU A 72 9.62 -28.61 -0.52
C LEU A 72 8.11 -28.56 -0.78
N PHE A 73 7.39 -27.69 -0.07
CA PHE A 73 5.95 -27.47 -0.23
C PHE A 73 5.61 -26.14 -0.93
N SER A 74 6.60 -25.48 -1.56
CA SER A 74 6.41 -24.22 -2.29
C SER A 74 5.66 -23.15 -1.47
N THR A 75 6.05 -22.98 -0.20
CA THR A 75 5.49 -21.96 0.71
C THR A 75 6.38 -20.72 0.83
N THR A 76 7.52 -20.69 0.14
CA THR A 76 8.49 -19.60 0.25
C THR A 76 7.93 -18.30 -0.32
N TYR A 77 7.87 -17.28 0.55
CA TYR A 77 7.41 -15.93 0.23
C TYR A 77 8.31 -14.89 0.88
N PHE A 78 8.77 -13.92 0.11
CA PHE A 78 9.54 -12.76 0.57
C PHE A 78 8.88 -11.47 0.09
N HIS A 79 8.80 -10.48 0.97
CA HIS A 79 8.34 -9.14 0.64
C HIS A 79 9.22 -8.10 1.33
N CYS A 80 9.31 -6.91 0.74
CA CYS A 80 10.06 -5.81 1.33
C CYS A 80 9.25 -4.52 1.32
N SER A 81 9.49 -3.68 2.32
CA SER A 81 9.16 -2.27 2.29
C SER A 81 10.42 -1.47 1.95
N ILE A 82 10.26 -0.42 1.15
CA ILE A 82 11.32 0.53 0.86
C ILE A 82 10.87 1.93 1.24
N GLU A 83 11.80 2.77 1.71
CA GLU A 83 11.59 4.21 1.94
C GLU A 83 12.66 5.01 1.19
N GLN A 84 12.23 5.99 0.39
CA GLN A 84 13.12 6.86 -0.40
C GLN A 84 13.17 8.30 0.18
N GLY A 85 14.38 8.87 0.29
CA GLY A 85 14.63 10.33 0.41
C GLY A 85 14.96 10.87 1.81
N GLN A 86 15.78 11.94 1.86
CA GLN A 86 16.01 12.80 3.02
C GLN A 86 14.92 13.89 3.07
N GLY A 87 13.77 13.60 3.68
CA GLY A 87 12.68 14.57 3.87
C GLY A 87 11.29 13.98 3.61
N LYS A 88 10.82 13.99 2.35
CA LYS A 88 9.54 13.37 1.96
C LYS A 88 9.73 11.87 1.70
N LYS A 89 9.51 11.05 2.72
CA LYS A 89 9.59 9.59 2.64
C LYS A 89 8.53 9.03 1.69
N LYS A 90 8.93 8.57 0.50
CA LYS A 90 8.07 7.72 -0.33
C LYS A 90 8.27 6.27 0.11
N SER A 91 7.23 5.66 0.69
CA SER A 91 7.28 4.25 1.10
C SER A 91 6.49 3.36 0.15
N MET A 92 7.03 2.17 -0.16
CA MET A 92 6.38 1.19 -1.02
C MET A 92 6.62 -0.23 -0.51
N HIS A 93 5.60 -1.07 -0.57
CA HIS A 93 5.71 -2.50 -0.31
C HIS A 93 5.65 -3.28 -1.62
N PHE A 94 6.52 -4.26 -1.79
CA PHE A 94 6.50 -5.13 -2.95
C PHE A 94 6.91 -6.56 -2.59
N SER A 95 6.35 -7.52 -3.34
CA SER A 95 6.73 -8.92 -3.21
C SER A 95 8.02 -9.15 -3.99
N VAL A 96 9.03 -9.69 -3.30
CA VAL A 96 10.33 -10.01 -3.90
C VAL A 96 10.33 -11.41 -4.49
N TYR A 97 9.62 -12.32 -3.86
CA TYR A 97 9.52 -13.70 -4.32
C TYR A 97 8.26 -14.36 -3.76
N ASN A 98 7.58 -15.17 -4.57
CA ASN A 98 6.55 -16.09 -4.10
C ASN A 98 6.61 -17.34 -4.98
N SER A 99 6.76 -18.49 -4.34
CA SER A 99 6.79 -19.79 -5.00
C SER A 99 5.45 -20.17 -5.63
N LEU A 100 4.31 -19.71 -5.07
CA LEU A 100 2.96 -19.98 -5.58
C LEU A 100 2.46 -18.99 -6.64
N ALA A 101 3.06 -17.80 -6.73
CA ALA A 101 2.59 -16.69 -7.57
C ALA A 101 3.65 -16.19 -8.57
N THR A 102 4.43 -17.11 -9.14
CA THR A 102 5.60 -16.77 -9.98
C THR A 102 5.26 -15.96 -11.23
N ASN A 103 4.01 -16.01 -11.73
CA ASN A 103 3.56 -15.26 -12.91
C ASN A 103 2.94 -13.88 -12.61
N ASN A 104 2.77 -13.52 -11.33
CA ASN A 104 2.07 -12.27 -10.94
C ASN A 104 2.96 -11.26 -10.20
N ILE A 105 4.19 -11.65 -9.83
CA ILE A 105 5.13 -10.79 -9.10
C ILE A 105 6.10 -10.08 -10.03
N ARG A 106 6.47 -10.77 -11.10
CA ARG A 106 7.38 -10.25 -12.11
C ARG A 106 7.04 -10.86 -13.46
N ARG A 107 7.42 -10.18 -14.53
CA ARG A 107 7.15 -10.63 -15.90
C ARG A 107 7.80 -11.96 -16.23
N GLN A 108 9.02 -12.18 -15.73
CA GLN A 108 9.77 -13.41 -15.96
C GLN A 108 9.97 -14.20 -14.68
N LYS A 109 9.89 -15.53 -14.73
CA LYS A 109 10.21 -16.37 -13.57
C LYS A 109 11.70 -16.22 -13.23
N CYS A 110 12.04 -16.03 -11.95
CA CYS A 110 13.44 -16.09 -11.52
C CYS A 110 13.85 -17.53 -11.39
N ASN A 111 14.98 -17.82 -11.99
CA ASN A 111 15.61 -19.11 -11.97
C ASN A 111 16.64 -19.13 -10.85
N SER A 112 17.66 -18.27 -10.91
CA SER A 112 18.76 -18.20 -9.95
C SER A 112 19.02 -16.77 -9.46
N ARG A 113 19.19 -15.81 -10.37
CA ARG A 113 19.47 -14.40 -10.06
C ARG A 113 18.19 -13.58 -9.97
N CYS A 114 17.57 -13.59 -8.80
CA CYS A 114 16.37 -12.79 -8.50
C CYS A 114 16.76 -11.35 -8.13
N TRP A 115 17.39 -10.62 -9.05
CA TRP A 115 17.89 -9.27 -8.77
C TRP A 115 16.82 -8.22 -9.00
N TRP A 116 16.88 -7.17 -8.18
CA TRP A 116 15.97 -6.04 -8.17
C TRP A 116 16.77 -4.74 -8.18
N PHE A 117 16.30 -3.77 -8.95
CA PHE A 117 16.91 -2.44 -9.05
C PHE A 117 15.88 -1.37 -8.76
N VAL A 118 16.11 -0.61 -7.69
CA VAL A 118 15.18 0.43 -7.22
C VAL A 118 15.62 1.78 -7.74
N ARG A 119 14.77 2.44 -8.53
CA ARG A 119 15.01 3.75 -9.12
C ARG A 119 13.92 4.72 -8.72
N GLY A 120 14.13 6.01 -9.01
CA GLY A 120 13.12 7.05 -8.73
C GLY A 120 11.81 6.86 -9.52
N ASP A 121 11.87 6.15 -10.66
CA ASP A 121 10.73 5.88 -11.53
C ASP A 121 10.06 4.51 -11.31
N GLY A 122 10.60 3.68 -10.40
CA GLY A 122 10.01 2.42 -9.95
C GLY A 122 11.03 1.33 -9.63
N ILE A 123 10.54 0.10 -9.49
CA ILE A 123 11.33 -1.10 -9.19
C ILE A 123 11.33 -2.03 -10.40
N PHE A 124 12.53 -2.47 -10.74
CA PHE A 124 12.82 -3.33 -11.87
C PHE A 124 13.34 -4.68 -11.38
N SER A 125 13.01 -5.77 -12.07
CA SER A 125 13.59 -7.10 -11.86
C SER A 125 14.49 -7.49 -13.02
N LEU A 126 15.50 -8.33 -12.76
CA LEU A 126 16.38 -8.84 -13.79
C LEU A 126 15.69 -9.98 -14.55
N ASP A 127 15.57 -9.80 -15.86
CA ASP A 127 15.32 -10.87 -16.81
C ASP A 127 16.63 -11.62 -17.04
N GLU A 128 16.78 -12.80 -16.44
CA GLU A 128 18.03 -13.55 -16.51
C GLU A 128 18.36 -14.07 -17.92
N HIS A 129 17.34 -14.31 -18.75
CA HIS A 129 17.49 -14.86 -20.08
C HIS A 129 18.07 -13.82 -21.03
N PHE A 130 17.52 -12.61 -20.98
CA PHE A 130 17.95 -11.49 -21.83
C PHE A 130 18.98 -10.59 -21.15
N ASN A 131 19.24 -10.77 -19.86
CA ASN A 131 20.12 -9.92 -19.05
C ASN A 131 19.73 -8.43 -19.15
N ASP A 132 18.43 -8.17 -19.11
CA ASP A 132 17.82 -6.83 -19.14
C ASP A 132 16.98 -6.60 -17.87
N TRP A 133 16.67 -5.34 -17.58
CA TRP A 133 15.81 -4.95 -16.46
C TRP A 133 14.37 -4.75 -16.93
N ASP A 134 13.51 -5.65 -16.46
CA ASP A 134 12.07 -5.57 -16.63
C ASP A 134 11.46 -4.73 -15.52
N PHE A 135 10.54 -3.83 -15.87
CA PHE A 135 9.82 -3.11 -14.85
C PHE A 135 8.71 -3.98 -14.23
N GLU A 136 8.62 -3.94 -12.90
CA GLU A 136 7.60 -4.69 -12.15
C GLU A 136 6.69 -3.80 -11.32
N TYR A 137 7.27 -2.91 -10.50
CA TYR A 137 6.50 -2.08 -9.57
C TYR A 137 6.69 -0.60 -9.85
N GLY A 138 5.58 0.11 -9.96
CA GLY A 138 5.53 1.55 -10.23
C GLY A 138 4.87 2.36 -9.15
N VAL A 139 4.83 3.66 -9.40
CA VAL A 139 4.10 4.65 -8.59
C VAL A 139 2.61 4.28 -8.42
N ALA A 140 2.04 3.39 -9.22
CA ALA A 140 0.69 2.84 -9.02
C ALA A 140 0.54 1.90 -7.80
N TYR A 141 1.63 1.45 -7.17
CA TYR A 141 1.61 0.81 -5.85
C TYR A 141 1.91 1.80 -4.73
N THR A 142 1.74 3.12 -4.95
CA THR A 142 1.54 4.04 -3.83
C THR A 142 0.38 3.48 -3.04
N ASN A 143 0.65 3.13 -1.79
CA ASN A 143 -0.33 2.53 -0.95
C ASN A 143 -1.35 3.62 -0.58
N HIS A 144 -2.28 3.93 -1.50
CA HIS A 144 -3.32 4.94 -1.31
C HIS A 144 -4.07 4.65 0.00
N VAL A 145 -4.21 3.36 0.32
CA VAL A 145 -4.76 2.87 1.58
C VAL A 145 -3.87 3.26 2.76
N ASP A 146 -2.56 3.02 2.75
CA ASP A 146 -1.68 3.39 3.88
C ASP A 146 -1.45 4.90 3.99
N SER A 147 -1.33 5.61 2.87
CA SER A 147 -1.26 7.06 2.85
C SER A 147 -2.51 7.66 3.46
N TRP A 148 -3.69 7.21 3.03
CA TRP A 148 -4.96 7.63 3.60
C TRP A 148 -5.10 7.21 5.06
N ASN A 149 -4.74 5.96 5.39
CA ASN A 149 -4.76 5.47 6.76
C ASN A 149 -3.92 6.35 7.67
N ASN A 150 -2.70 6.71 7.25
CA ASN A 150 -1.78 7.60 7.95
C ASN A 150 -2.40 8.99 8.18
N ILE A 151 -3.03 9.57 7.17
CA ILE A 151 -3.75 10.85 7.28
C ILE A 151 -4.86 10.76 8.34
N ILE A 152 -5.62 9.66 8.35
CA ILE A 152 -6.77 9.51 9.24
C ILE A 152 -6.44 8.88 10.60
N LEU A 153 -5.19 8.48 10.86
CA LEU A 153 -4.80 7.73 12.06
C LEU A 153 -5.26 8.40 13.36
N LYS A 154 -5.15 9.73 13.43
CA LYS A 154 -5.51 10.51 14.63
C LYS A 154 -7.01 10.75 14.79
N VAL A 155 -7.79 10.56 13.72
CA VAL A 155 -9.21 10.94 13.68
C VAL A 155 -10.15 9.74 13.55
N ARG A 156 -9.67 8.59 13.08
CA ARG A 156 -10.48 7.38 12.82
C ARG A 156 -11.17 6.77 14.03
N ASP A 157 -10.68 7.07 15.23
CA ASP A 157 -11.23 6.56 16.49
C ASP A 157 -12.20 7.55 17.16
N LEU A 158 -12.50 8.69 16.51
CA LEU A 158 -13.43 9.70 17.00
C LEU A 158 -14.89 9.26 16.79
N PRO A 159 -15.86 9.83 17.55
CA PRO A 159 -17.28 9.63 17.28
C PRO A 159 -17.61 9.96 15.82
N ILE A 160 -18.51 9.19 15.19
CA ILE A 160 -18.76 9.25 13.74
C ILE A 160 -19.04 10.66 13.21
N HIS A 161 -19.80 11.48 13.95
CA HIS A 161 -20.10 12.85 13.57
C HIS A 161 -18.86 13.75 13.57
N VAL A 162 -17.98 13.61 14.56
CA VAL A 162 -16.69 14.34 14.63
C VAL A 162 -15.73 13.83 13.55
N PHE A 163 -15.70 12.51 13.33
CA PHE A 163 -14.86 11.90 12.31
C PHE A 163 -15.22 12.40 10.91
N ILE A 164 -16.52 12.42 10.55
CA ILE A 164 -16.99 12.92 9.26
C ILE A 164 -16.63 14.40 9.07
N GLU A 165 -16.82 15.24 10.10
CA GLU A 165 -16.45 16.66 10.00
C GLU A 165 -14.93 16.85 9.84
N LYS A 166 -14.10 16.10 10.57
CA LYS A 166 -12.64 16.13 10.38
C LYS A 166 -12.23 15.64 8.99
N LEU A 167 -12.83 14.56 8.48
CA LEU A 167 -12.60 14.09 7.12
C LEU A 167 -12.95 15.16 6.09
N ARG A 168 -14.11 15.82 6.22
CA ARG A 168 -14.51 16.90 5.34
C ARG A 168 -13.47 18.01 5.30
N ARG A 169 -12.97 18.46 6.46
CA ARG A 169 -11.92 19.49 6.55
C ARG A 169 -10.62 19.06 5.88
N ILE A 170 -10.18 17.81 6.10
CA ILE A 170 -9.00 17.23 5.45
C ILE A 170 -9.20 17.24 3.93
N CYS A 171 -10.29 16.70 3.42
CA CYS A 171 -10.57 16.66 1.98
C CYS A 171 -10.67 18.07 1.38
N SER A 172 -11.31 19.00 2.09
CA SER A 172 -11.46 20.40 1.64
C SER A 172 -10.08 21.07 1.50
N LYS A 173 -9.22 20.92 2.51
CA LYS A 173 -7.87 21.49 2.50
C LYS A 173 -6.99 20.86 1.43
N MET A 174 -7.02 19.53 1.28
CA MET A 174 -6.31 18.83 0.20
C MET A 174 -6.77 19.33 -1.17
N SER A 175 -8.09 19.40 -1.39
CA SER A 175 -8.68 19.84 -2.65
C SER A 175 -8.31 21.28 -3.01
N TYR A 176 -8.25 22.18 -2.01
CA TYR A 176 -7.80 23.56 -2.21
C TYR A 176 -6.34 23.60 -2.66
N LEU A 177 -5.46 22.92 -1.94
CA LEU A 177 -4.03 22.92 -2.21
C LEU A 177 -3.68 22.30 -3.57
N TYR A 178 -4.35 21.21 -3.95
CA TYR A 178 -4.17 20.60 -5.27
C TYR A 178 -4.68 21.50 -6.39
N ARG A 179 -5.72 22.29 -6.15
CA ARG A 179 -6.19 23.29 -7.12
C ARG A 179 -5.18 24.40 -7.33
N GLU A 180 -4.65 24.98 -6.25
CA GLU A 180 -3.58 25.99 -6.36
C GLU A 180 -2.36 25.45 -7.12
N GLU A 181 -1.98 24.20 -6.85
CA GLU A 181 -0.87 23.56 -7.57
C GLU A 181 -1.21 23.31 -9.05
N ALA A 182 -2.44 22.86 -9.35
CA ALA A 182 -2.91 22.64 -10.71
C ALA A 182 -2.89 23.93 -11.54
N GLU A 183 -3.25 25.06 -10.93
CA GLU A 183 -3.31 26.38 -11.58
C GLU A 183 -1.93 26.93 -11.96
N LYS A 184 -0.88 26.57 -11.21
CA LYS A 184 0.50 26.99 -11.52
C LYS A 184 1.01 26.41 -12.84
N SER A 185 0.51 25.25 -13.24
CA SER A 185 0.97 24.57 -14.46
C SER A 185 0.13 24.95 -15.68
N GLN A 186 0.83 25.45 -16.70
CA GLN A 186 0.30 25.66 -18.05
C GLN A 186 0.72 24.56 -19.04
N ALA A 187 1.46 23.55 -18.57
CA ALA A 187 1.86 22.43 -19.43
C ALA A 187 0.64 21.58 -19.85
N ARG A 188 0.76 20.83 -20.95
CA ARG A 188 -0.30 19.90 -21.41
C ARG A 188 -0.55 18.77 -20.40
N VAL A 189 0.53 18.20 -19.87
CA VAL A 189 0.48 17.07 -18.93
C VAL A 189 1.07 17.45 -17.57
N THR A 190 0.71 16.68 -16.55
CA THR A 190 1.27 16.83 -15.19
C THR A 190 2.79 16.73 -15.19
N SER A 191 3.44 17.43 -14.26
CA SER A 191 4.91 17.39 -14.07
C SER A 191 5.43 15.95 -13.94
N TRP A 192 4.70 15.12 -13.19
CA TRP A 192 5.02 13.71 -13.05
C TRP A 192 5.08 12.96 -14.38
N ALA A 193 4.11 13.18 -15.28
CA ALA A 193 4.08 12.51 -16.58
C ALA A 193 5.22 12.99 -17.49
N THR A 194 5.58 14.28 -17.42
CA THR A 194 6.74 14.85 -18.10
C THR A 194 8.04 14.17 -17.61
N ASP A 195 8.28 14.19 -16.30
CA ASP A 195 9.46 13.58 -15.68
C ASP A 195 9.57 12.08 -16.01
N HIS A 196 8.43 11.40 -16.05
CA HIS A 196 8.36 9.99 -16.39
C HIS A 196 8.81 9.70 -17.85
N CYS A 197 8.36 10.53 -18.80
CA CYS A 197 8.77 10.42 -20.19
C CYS A 197 10.26 10.75 -20.34
N GLU A 198 10.74 11.83 -19.72
CA GLU A 198 12.14 12.26 -19.77
C GLU A 198 13.10 11.23 -19.17
N SER A 199 12.78 10.68 -18.00
CA SER A 199 13.60 9.65 -17.36
C SER A 199 13.74 8.38 -18.21
N ARG A 200 12.74 8.09 -19.05
CA ARG A 200 12.75 6.96 -19.99
C ARG A 200 13.54 7.24 -21.25
N LYS A 201 13.69 8.49 -21.69
CA LYS A 201 14.53 8.86 -22.85
C LYS A 201 15.95 8.36 -22.69
N PHE A 202 16.54 8.56 -21.51
CA PHE A 202 17.90 8.09 -21.22
C PHE A 202 18.06 6.57 -21.34
N VAL A 203 17.07 5.80 -20.91
CA VAL A 203 17.09 4.33 -21.02
C VAL A 203 16.73 3.89 -22.43
N ALA A 204 15.94 4.70 -23.15
CA ALA A 204 15.49 4.44 -24.50
C ALA A 204 16.63 4.46 -25.52
N ASP A 205 17.69 5.23 -25.27
CA ASP A 205 18.84 5.38 -26.18
C ASP A 205 19.64 4.08 -26.39
N SER A 206 19.58 3.14 -25.45
CA SER A 206 20.23 1.84 -25.60
C SER A 206 19.44 0.86 -26.48
N LEU A 207 18.22 1.21 -26.91
CA LEU A 207 17.40 0.35 -27.77
C LEU A 207 17.72 0.56 -29.25
N THR A 208 17.87 -0.57 -29.94
CA THR A 208 17.96 -0.59 -31.40
C THR A 208 16.55 -0.63 -31.99
N CYS A 209 16.30 0.26 -32.94
CA CYS A 209 15.01 0.37 -33.61
C CYS A 209 15.12 -0.15 -35.04
N ARG A 210 14.17 -1.02 -35.43
CA ARG A 210 13.89 -1.34 -36.83
C ARG A 210 12.49 -0.86 -37.16
N VAL A 211 12.40 0.00 -38.17
CA VAL A 211 11.11 0.45 -38.72
C VAL A 211 10.47 -0.75 -39.43
N SER A 212 9.22 -1.05 -39.11
CA SER A 212 8.46 -2.10 -39.79
C SER A 212 7.94 -1.57 -41.14
N THR A 213 7.23 -2.40 -41.90
CA THR A 213 6.62 -2.04 -43.20
C THR A 213 5.58 -0.91 -43.13
N SER A 214 5.18 -0.48 -41.92
CA SER A 214 4.22 0.60 -41.67
C SER A 214 4.84 1.77 -40.88
N ARG A 215 4.37 3.00 -41.14
CA ARG A 215 4.79 4.23 -40.42
C ARG A 215 4.44 4.27 -38.93
N TYR A 216 3.60 3.35 -38.46
CA TYR A 216 3.13 3.31 -37.07
C TYR A 216 3.64 2.10 -36.27
N HIS A 217 4.23 1.11 -36.95
CA HIS A 217 4.68 -0.13 -36.34
C HIS A 217 6.20 -0.21 -36.29
N PHE A 218 6.73 -0.52 -35.11
CA PHE A 218 8.16 -0.51 -34.88
C PHE A 218 8.58 -1.72 -34.08
N GLN A 219 9.76 -2.25 -34.42
CA GLN A 219 10.40 -3.34 -33.72
C GLN A 219 11.55 -2.78 -32.89
N MET A 220 11.42 -2.84 -31.57
CA MET A 220 12.48 -2.46 -30.65
C MET A 220 13.24 -3.72 -30.22
N THR A 221 14.57 -3.71 -30.36
CA THR A 221 15.43 -4.78 -29.87
C THR A 221 16.40 -4.24 -28.83
N SER A 222 16.45 -4.93 -27.68
CA SER A 222 17.38 -4.64 -26.59
C SER A 222 17.81 -5.95 -25.95
N TYR A 223 19.13 -6.16 -25.81
CA TYR A 223 19.73 -7.36 -25.20
C TYR A 223 19.09 -8.71 -25.64
N GLY A 224 18.80 -8.84 -26.95
CA GLY A 224 18.20 -10.05 -27.52
C GLY A 224 16.68 -10.19 -27.35
N ARG A 225 16.03 -9.29 -26.59
CA ARG A 225 14.57 -9.19 -26.50
C ARG A 225 14.03 -8.28 -27.60
N THR A 226 12.92 -8.68 -28.20
CA THR A 226 12.22 -7.88 -29.21
C THR A 226 10.82 -7.53 -28.72
N ASP A 227 10.52 -6.24 -28.70
CA ASP A 227 9.19 -5.70 -28.44
C ASP A 227 8.63 -5.00 -29.69
N TYR A 228 7.32 -5.08 -29.86
CA TYR A 228 6.58 -4.43 -30.94
C TYR A 228 5.82 -3.24 -30.38
N VAL A 229 5.98 -2.08 -31.01
CA VAL A 229 5.33 -0.82 -30.64
C VAL A 229 4.42 -0.38 -31.76
N ASN A 230 3.18 -0.04 -31.42
CA ASN A 230 2.28 0.70 -32.29
C ASN A 230 2.04 2.07 -31.66
N ILE A 231 2.57 3.12 -32.30
CA ILE A 231 2.47 4.49 -31.78
C ILE A 231 1.11 5.13 -32.03
N GLU A 232 0.34 4.65 -33.02
CA GLU A 232 -1.00 5.17 -33.33
C GLU A 232 -1.96 4.84 -32.19
N ASP A 233 -1.99 3.58 -31.78
CA ASP A 233 -2.83 3.08 -30.69
C ASP A 233 -2.22 3.31 -29.30
N GLY A 234 -0.96 3.75 -29.22
CA GLY A 234 -0.24 3.87 -27.95
C GLY A 234 -0.06 2.53 -27.25
N THR A 235 0.35 1.49 -27.99
CA THR A 235 0.50 0.13 -27.46
C THR A 235 1.92 -0.40 -27.62
N CYS A 236 2.30 -1.28 -26.70
CA CYS A 236 3.58 -1.99 -26.75
C CYS A 236 3.41 -3.44 -26.29
N SER A 237 4.10 -4.40 -26.90
CA SER A 237 4.10 -5.81 -26.45
C SER A 237 4.52 -5.97 -25.00
N CYS A 238 5.30 -5.04 -24.45
CA CYS A 238 5.67 -5.00 -23.04
C CYS A 238 4.50 -4.65 -22.10
N ARG A 239 3.28 -4.36 -22.62
CA ARG A 239 2.03 -4.04 -21.90
C ARG A 239 2.02 -2.81 -21.00
N TRP A 240 3.18 -2.18 -20.79
CA TRP A 240 3.30 -1.02 -19.91
C TRP A 240 2.38 0.11 -20.33
N TRP A 241 2.38 0.48 -21.62
CA TRP A 241 1.66 1.65 -22.08
C TRP A 241 0.15 1.48 -21.92
N GLN A 242 -0.35 0.28 -22.19
CA GLN A 242 -1.75 -0.07 -22.03
C GLN A 242 -2.19 -0.07 -20.57
N THR A 243 -1.35 -0.58 -19.67
CA THR A 243 -1.67 -0.67 -18.24
C THR A 243 -1.52 0.68 -17.53
N MET A 244 -0.46 1.41 -17.86
CA MET A 244 -0.04 2.61 -17.14
C MET A 244 -0.43 3.90 -17.86
N GLY A 245 -1.03 3.84 -19.06
CA GLY A 245 -1.45 4.99 -19.86
C GLY A 245 -0.34 5.98 -20.25
N ILE A 246 0.93 5.59 -20.14
CA ILE A 246 2.10 6.44 -20.40
C ILE A 246 3.16 5.65 -21.18
N PRO A 247 3.90 6.26 -22.13
CA PRO A 247 4.87 5.53 -22.94
C PRO A 247 5.93 4.78 -22.11
N CYS A 248 6.24 3.54 -22.50
CA CYS A 248 7.35 2.76 -21.94
C CYS A 248 8.69 3.15 -22.58
N LYS A 249 9.82 2.54 -22.17
CA LYS A 249 11.14 2.75 -22.80
C LYS A 249 11.09 2.55 -24.33
N CYS A 250 10.40 1.51 -24.78
CA CYS A 250 10.22 1.21 -26.21
C CYS A 250 9.33 2.26 -26.90
N GLY A 251 8.26 2.69 -26.24
CA GLY A 251 7.34 3.71 -26.73
C GLY A 251 8.01 5.07 -26.89
N VAL A 252 8.74 5.52 -25.85
CA VAL A 252 9.53 6.76 -25.86
C VAL A 252 10.54 6.74 -26.99
N ARG A 253 11.35 5.67 -27.12
CA ARG A 253 12.33 5.55 -28.22
C ARG A 253 11.68 5.70 -29.59
N THR A 254 10.53 5.04 -29.76
CA THR A 254 9.83 5.01 -31.04
C THR A 254 9.25 6.37 -31.40
N LEU A 255 8.65 7.06 -30.43
CA LEU A 255 8.11 8.40 -30.59
C LEU A 255 9.21 9.41 -30.91
N ASP A 256 10.33 9.35 -30.18
CA ASP A 256 11.48 10.23 -30.42
C ASP A 256 12.02 10.05 -31.86
N LEU A 257 12.15 8.79 -32.34
CA LEU A 257 12.55 8.51 -33.73
C LEU A 257 11.52 8.93 -34.77
N ALA A 258 10.23 8.90 -34.41
CA ALA A 258 9.14 9.42 -35.25
C ALA A 258 9.01 10.95 -35.17
N ASN A 259 9.90 11.63 -34.43
CA ASN A 259 9.84 13.07 -34.15
C ASN A 259 8.49 13.51 -33.54
N VAL A 260 7.93 12.67 -32.67
CA VAL A 260 6.70 12.92 -31.91
C VAL A 260 7.07 13.05 -30.45
N ASP A 261 6.65 14.14 -29.79
CA ASP A 261 6.88 14.29 -28.36
C ASP A 261 6.11 13.23 -27.56
N PRO A 262 6.78 12.39 -26.73
CA PRO A 262 6.13 11.36 -25.94
C PRO A 262 4.99 11.86 -25.04
N THR A 263 5.08 13.10 -24.54
CA THR A 263 4.05 13.66 -23.64
C THR A 263 2.69 13.80 -24.33
N THR A 264 2.69 13.91 -25.67
CA THR A 264 1.45 14.05 -26.47
C THR A 264 0.63 12.77 -26.53
N ARG A 265 1.25 11.61 -26.29
CA ARG A 265 0.63 10.29 -26.37
C ARG A 265 0.38 9.64 -25.01
N VAL A 266 0.48 10.43 -23.94
CA VAL A 266 0.04 10.05 -22.60
C VAL A 266 -1.49 10.09 -22.56
N PHE A 267 -2.10 9.18 -21.81
CA PHE A 267 -3.55 9.10 -21.66
C PHE A 267 -4.11 10.34 -20.94
N GLU A 268 -5.36 10.64 -21.23
CA GLU A 268 -6.06 11.86 -20.80
C GLU A 268 -5.98 12.10 -19.28
N TYR A 269 -6.03 11.05 -18.46
CA TYR A 269 -6.03 11.19 -17.00
C TYR A 269 -4.73 11.76 -16.40
N PHE A 270 -3.65 11.87 -17.17
CA PHE A 270 -2.43 12.56 -16.78
C PHE A 270 -2.34 14.00 -17.30
N THR A 271 -3.34 14.49 -18.03
CA THR A 271 -3.38 15.87 -18.51
C THR A 271 -3.63 16.83 -17.36
N ASN A 272 -3.09 18.05 -17.48
CA ASN A 272 -3.38 19.09 -16.48
C ASN A 272 -4.85 19.51 -16.54
N ASP A 273 -5.51 19.41 -17.69
CA ASP A 273 -6.95 19.71 -17.82
C ASP A 273 -7.79 18.74 -17.01
N THR A 274 -7.53 17.43 -17.11
CA THR A 274 -8.20 16.43 -16.27
C THR A 274 -7.86 16.62 -14.79
N TYR A 275 -6.60 16.93 -14.47
CA TYR A 275 -6.19 17.22 -13.10
C TYR A 275 -6.96 18.41 -12.50
N LYS A 276 -7.11 19.51 -13.27
CA LYS A 276 -7.92 20.68 -12.89
C LYS A 276 -9.39 20.33 -12.73
N ALA A 277 -9.97 19.59 -13.68
CA ALA A 277 -11.37 19.16 -13.63
C ALA A 277 -11.69 18.28 -12.41
N ILE A 278 -10.77 17.40 -12.00
CA ILE A 278 -10.92 16.55 -10.80
C ILE A 278 -11.08 17.41 -9.54
N TYR A 279 -10.33 18.50 -9.42
CA TYR A 279 -10.31 19.36 -8.23
C TYR A 279 -11.12 20.65 -8.36
N GLU A 280 -11.81 20.87 -9.48
CA GLU A 280 -12.72 22.00 -9.71
C GLU A 280 -13.91 22.04 -8.73
N PRO A 281 -14.60 20.91 -8.42
CA PRO A 281 -15.69 20.91 -7.46
C PRO A 281 -15.27 21.42 -6.09
N ILE A 282 -16.09 22.28 -5.47
CA ILE A 282 -15.77 22.93 -4.20
C ILE A 282 -16.42 22.17 -3.04
N TRP A 283 -15.64 21.91 -2.00
CA TRP A 283 -16.18 21.44 -0.72
C TRP A 283 -16.89 22.57 0.01
N ILE A 284 -18.22 22.50 0.06
CA ILE A 284 -19.02 23.53 0.73
C ILE A 284 -18.87 23.41 2.26
N PRO A 285 -18.59 24.51 2.98
CA PRO A 285 -18.60 24.51 4.44
C PRO A 285 -19.95 24.09 5.01
N ILE A 286 -19.94 23.19 5.99
CA ILE A 286 -21.15 22.81 6.73
C ILE A 286 -21.36 23.83 7.84
N ARG A 287 -22.61 24.30 7.99
CA ARG A 287 -23.02 25.24 9.06
C ARG A 287 -23.00 24.55 10.43
N GLU A 288 -23.14 25.33 11.52
CA GLU A 288 -23.14 24.77 12.86
C GLU A 288 -24.23 23.67 13.02
N ILE A 289 -23.95 22.66 13.86
CA ILE A 289 -24.82 21.49 14.09
C ILE A 289 -26.25 21.91 14.46
N GLU A 290 -26.38 23.04 15.18
CA GLU A 290 -27.64 23.63 15.61
C GLU A 290 -28.55 24.04 14.44
N ARG A 291 -27.98 24.26 13.24
CA ARG A 291 -28.70 24.64 12.03
C ARG A 291 -29.01 23.46 11.12
N TRP A 292 -28.64 22.23 11.50
CA TRP A 292 -28.88 21.05 10.67
C TRP A 292 -30.37 20.70 10.70
N LYS A 293 -30.94 20.48 9.52
CA LYS A 293 -32.33 20.01 9.41
C LYS A 293 -32.39 18.58 9.95
N ILE A 294 -33.05 18.39 11.09
CA ILE A 294 -33.38 17.06 11.59
C ILE A 294 -34.42 16.47 10.63
N LEU A 295 -34.06 15.39 9.93
CA LEU A 295 -34.99 14.66 9.09
C LEU A 295 -36.06 14.03 10.00
N LYS A 296 -37.34 14.29 9.71
CA LYS A 296 -38.47 13.74 10.48
C LYS A 296 -38.59 12.23 10.35
N THR A 297 -38.13 11.69 9.23
CA THR A 297 -37.98 10.26 9.02
C THR A 297 -36.62 9.86 9.56
N ASP A 298 -36.60 9.14 10.69
CA ASP A 298 -35.40 8.41 11.12
C ASP A 298 -35.19 7.27 10.12
N PRO A 299 -34.21 7.34 9.20
CA PRO A 299 -33.90 6.19 8.38
C PRO A 299 -33.26 5.20 9.33
N HIS A 300 -34.03 4.22 9.82
CA HIS A 300 -33.56 3.23 10.80
C HIS A 300 -32.17 2.71 10.43
N VAL A 301 -31.13 3.30 11.05
CA VAL A 301 -29.74 2.97 10.73
C VAL A 301 -29.43 1.69 11.46
N ARG A 302 -29.52 0.57 10.72
CA ARG A 302 -29.16 -0.74 11.26
C ARG A 302 -27.71 -0.69 11.75
N ALA A 303 -27.48 -1.19 12.97
CA ALA A 303 -26.13 -1.34 13.48
C ALA A 303 -25.29 -2.18 12.49
N PRO A 304 -24.01 -1.85 12.31
CA PRO A 304 -23.12 -2.69 11.50
C PRO A 304 -23.17 -4.12 12.01
N ILE A 305 -23.41 -5.07 11.10
CA ILE A 305 -23.36 -6.50 11.44
C ILE A 305 -21.94 -6.78 11.96
N PRO A 306 -21.79 -7.34 13.18
CA PRO A 306 -20.47 -7.70 13.70
C PRO A 306 -19.83 -8.71 12.75
N THR A 307 -18.81 -8.29 12.02
CA THR A 307 -17.98 -9.23 11.26
C THR A 307 -16.99 -9.85 12.23
N VAL A 308 -17.13 -11.15 12.49
CA VAL A 308 -16.11 -11.92 13.19
C VAL A 308 -14.93 -12.05 12.22
N ARG A 309 -14.03 -11.07 12.22
CA ARG A 309 -12.75 -11.19 11.51
C ARG A 309 -11.89 -12.21 12.27
N ALA A 310 -11.30 -13.16 11.54
CA ALA A 310 -10.26 -14.01 12.10
C ALA A 310 -9.23 -13.14 12.82
N ALA A 311 -8.84 -13.53 14.02
CA ALA A 311 -7.95 -12.72 14.85
C ALA A 311 -6.62 -12.53 14.12
N HIS A 312 -6.39 -11.33 13.58
CA HIS A 312 -5.03 -10.92 13.23
C HIS A 312 -4.20 -10.88 14.51
N PRO A 313 -2.89 -11.22 14.46
CA PRO A 313 -2.00 -11.19 15.61
C PRO A 313 -2.16 -9.87 16.38
N ARG A 314 -2.30 -9.96 17.71
CA ARG A 314 -2.49 -8.79 18.57
C ARG A 314 -1.28 -7.87 18.47
N ILE A 315 -1.36 -6.85 17.60
CA ILE A 315 -0.51 -5.68 17.70
C ILE A 315 -0.84 -5.00 19.03
N GLN A 316 0.17 -4.73 19.85
CA GLN A 316 -0.01 -4.01 21.12
C GLN A 316 -0.69 -2.67 20.82
N ARG A 317 -1.97 -2.53 21.21
CA ARG A 317 -2.65 -1.25 21.16
C ARG A 317 -1.90 -0.29 22.10
N LYS A 318 -1.29 0.76 21.53
CA LYS A 318 -0.78 1.88 22.33
C LYS A 318 -1.88 2.32 23.31
N ARG A 319 -1.51 2.50 24.57
CA ARG A 319 -2.40 2.92 25.66
C ARG A 319 -3.13 4.18 25.20
N ARG A 320 -4.47 4.11 25.13
CA ARG A 320 -5.31 5.28 24.82
C ARG A 320 -4.90 6.44 25.72
N GLU A 321 -4.50 7.56 25.13
CA GLU A 321 -4.50 8.81 25.84
C GLU A 321 -5.97 9.11 26.21
N LYS A 322 -6.23 9.27 27.51
CA LYS A 322 -7.54 9.72 27.95
C LYS A 322 -7.69 11.14 27.45
N MET A 323 -8.56 11.36 26.48
CA MET A 323 -9.03 12.70 26.17
C MET A 323 -9.69 13.25 27.45
N SER A 324 -9.09 14.30 28.01
CA SER A 324 -9.64 15.01 29.17
C SER A 324 -11.00 15.60 28.79
N GLY A 325 -11.99 15.49 29.68
CA GLY A 325 -13.32 16.07 29.48
C GLY A 325 -14.44 15.10 29.05
N LEU A 326 -14.14 13.84 28.72
CA LEU A 326 -15.20 12.82 28.59
C LEU A 326 -15.64 12.35 29.97
N VAL A 327 -16.89 12.64 30.34
CA VAL A 327 -17.53 12.08 31.55
C VAL A 327 -17.47 10.56 31.46
N THR A 328 -16.51 9.95 32.16
CA THR A 328 -16.47 8.49 32.30
C THR A 328 -17.77 8.05 32.92
N LYS A 329 -18.56 7.23 32.20
CA LYS A 329 -19.78 6.59 32.72
C LYS A 329 -19.51 6.11 34.15
N LEU A 330 -20.22 6.69 35.12
CA LEU A 330 -20.09 6.31 36.53
C LEU A 330 -20.37 4.81 36.63
N ARG A 331 -19.37 4.04 37.06
CA ARG A 331 -19.51 2.59 37.25
C ARG A 331 -20.18 2.36 38.59
N PHE A 332 -21.34 1.74 38.59
CA PHE A 332 -22.07 1.36 39.79
C PHE A 332 -21.88 -0.14 40.08
N CYS A 333 -21.64 -0.47 41.34
CA CYS A 333 -21.55 -1.85 41.81
C CYS A 333 -22.94 -2.50 41.78
N SER A 334 -23.11 -3.62 41.08
CA SER A 334 -24.42 -4.30 41.03
C SER A 334 -24.84 -4.97 42.35
N ARG A 335 -23.94 -5.11 43.33
CA ARG A 335 -24.25 -5.65 44.68
C ARG A 335 -24.74 -4.57 45.63
N CYS A 336 -24.16 -3.37 45.61
CA CYS A 336 -24.44 -2.32 46.60
C CYS A 336 -24.83 -0.96 46.01
N ARG A 337 -24.93 -0.87 44.68
CA ARG A 337 -25.32 0.30 43.88
C ARG A 337 -24.52 1.59 44.13
N LYS A 338 -23.38 1.51 44.82
CA LYS A 338 -22.43 2.63 44.98
C LYS A 338 -21.54 2.79 43.74
N ASN A 339 -21.13 4.02 43.44
CA ASN A 339 -20.26 4.33 42.31
C ASN A 339 -18.77 4.09 42.63
N GLY A 340 -17.93 4.03 41.60
CA GLY A 340 -16.46 3.97 41.72
C GLY A 340 -15.84 2.57 41.65
N TYR A 341 -16.65 1.51 41.68
CA TYR A 341 -16.17 0.12 41.62
C TYR A 341 -17.22 -0.85 41.05
N ASN A 342 -16.79 -2.05 40.67
CA ASN A 342 -17.67 -3.11 40.16
C ASN A 342 -17.97 -4.18 41.24
N ARG A 343 -18.88 -5.11 40.95
CA ARG A 343 -19.27 -6.21 41.86
C ARG A 343 -18.08 -7.03 42.36
N ARG A 344 -17.06 -7.26 41.51
CA ARG A 344 -15.88 -8.07 41.84
C ARG A 344 -15.01 -7.41 42.91
N SER A 345 -14.95 -6.08 42.89
CA SER A 345 -14.21 -5.26 43.87
C SER A 345 -15.06 -4.86 45.07
N CYS A 346 -16.28 -5.39 45.20
CA CYS A 346 -17.19 -5.04 46.28
C CYS A 346 -16.84 -5.81 47.57
N LYS A 347 -16.47 -5.08 48.62
CA LYS A 347 -16.11 -5.64 49.94
C LYS A 347 -17.31 -6.17 50.76
N LEU A 348 -18.55 -5.95 50.30
CA LEU A 348 -19.73 -6.48 50.97
C LEU A 348 -19.89 -7.97 50.62
N LEU A 349 -20.12 -8.81 51.63
CA LEU A 349 -20.34 -10.23 51.44
C LEU A 349 -21.58 -10.49 50.56
N PRO A 350 -21.62 -11.61 49.80
CA PRO A 350 -22.81 -12.00 49.05
C PRO A 350 -23.99 -12.18 50.00
N ILE A 351 -25.09 -11.47 49.76
CA ILE A 351 -26.36 -11.72 50.47
C ILE A 351 -26.89 -13.07 49.92
N PRO A 352 -27.26 -14.03 50.79
CA PRO A 352 -27.95 -15.25 50.38
C PRO A 352 -29.20 -14.89 49.57
N SER A 353 -29.37 -15.51 48.40
CA SER A 353 -30.54 -15.30 47.56
C SER A 353 -31.73 -16.03 48.15
N ASP A 354 -32.55 -15.33 48.94
CA ASP A 354 -33.94 -15.72 49.09
C ASP A 354 -34.72 -15.27 47.86
N ASP A 355 -35.39 -16.26 47.29
CA ASP A 355 -36.21 -16.17 46.09
C ASP A 355 -37.42 -15.24 46.33
N ASN A 356 -37.89 -14.64 45.24
CA ASN A 356 -39.13 -13.85 45.15
C ASN A 356 -39.18 -12.50 45.87
N THR A 357 -38.75 -11.45 45.15
CA THR A 357 -39.58 -10.24 44.97
C THR A 357 -38.96 -9.35 43.89
N ARG A 358 -39.74 -9.04 42.86
CA ARG A 358 -39.40 -8.09 41.79
C ARG A 358 -39.82 -6.68 42.25
N PRO A 359 -38.91 -5.70 42.39
CA PRO A 359 -39.30 -4.31 42.55
C PRO A 359 -39.12 -3.55 41.23
N THR A 360 -40.27 -3.24 40.63
CA THR A 360 -40.70 -1.95 40.05
C THR A 360 -39.64 -0.99 39.50
N MET A 361 -39.77 -0.66 38.20
CA MET A 361 -39.07 0.44 37.53
C MET A 361 -39.57 1.81 38.01
N ALA A 362 -38.66 2.74 38.29
CA ALA A 362 -38.84 4.20 38.18
C ALA A 362 -37.49 4.92 38.44
N PRO A 363 -37.30 6.21 38.04
CA PRO A 363 -37.66 6.87 36.79
C PRO A 363 -36.40 7.34 36.03
N SER A 364 -36.55 7.64 34.73
CA SER A 364 -35.50 8.20 33.88
C SER A 364 -35.25 9.67 34.22
N PHE A 365 -34.08 10.00 34.75
CA PHE A 365 -33.62 11.39 34.84
C PHE A 365 -32.96 11.82 33.54
N THR A 366 -33.61 12.77 32.84
CA THR A 366 -33.04 13.56 31.75
C THR A 366 -31.99 14.51 32.30
N MET A 367 -30.75 14.47 31.77
CA MET A 367 -29.81 15.58 31.89
C MET A 367 -29.52 16.15 30.51
N SER A 368 -29.89 17.43 30.36
CA SER A 368 -29.50 18.33 29.29
C SER A 368 -27.97 18.46 29.26
N THR A 369 -27.34 18.12 28.14
CA THR A 369 -25.91 18.35 27.91
C THR A 369 -25.73 19.46 26.88
N LYS A 370 -25.22 20.60 27.35
CA LYS A 370 -24.72 21.70 26.52
C LYS A 370 -23.52 21.18 25.69
N PRO A 371 -23.34 21.54 24.40
CA PRO A 371 -22.19 21.07 23.63
C PRO A 371 -20.90 21.71 24.16
N SER A 372 -19.92 20.87 24.49
CA SER A 372 -18.56 21.31 24.80
C SER A 372 -17.81 21.58 23.49
N ILE A 373 -17.40 22.82 23.28
CA ILE A 373 -16.52 23.24 22.18
C ILE A 373 -15.12 22.66 22.47
N ILE A 374 -14.64 21.80 21.58
CA ILE A 374 -13.27 21.22 21.64
C ILE A 374 -12.36 22.14 20.81
N PRO A 375 -11.15 22.51 21.29
CA PRO A 375 -10.24 23.37 20.55
C PRO A 375 -9.81 22.72 19.23
N ASP A 376 -9.72 23.54 18.18
CA ASP A 376 -9.19 23.14 16.88
C ASP A 376 -7.66 22.99 16.97
N GLU A 377 -7.19 21.75 17.03
CA GLU A 377 -5.82 21.43 16.65
C GLU A 377 -5.77 21.18 15.14
N ASP A 378 -5.17 22.14 14.42
CA ASP A 378 -4.91 22.04 13.00
C ASP A 378 -4.05 20.81 12.70
N VAL A 379 -4.61 19.89 11.91
CA VAL A 379 -3.81 18.82 11.30
C VAL A 379 -2.93 19.47 10.24
N ALA A 380 -1.62 19.54 10.50
CA ALA A 380 -0.63 19.90 9.50
C ALA A 380 -0.71 18.87 8.37
N ILE A 381 -1.13 19.34 7.20
CA ILE A 381 -1.21 18.54 5.98
C ILE A 381 0.04 18.88 5.17
N SER A 382 0.96 17.93 5.05
CA SER A 382 2.10 18.01 4.13
C SER A 382 1.65 17.53 2.76
N LEU A 383 1.66 18.41 1.77
CA LEU A 383 1.48 18.03 0.36
C LEU A 383 2.71 17.26 -0.09
N HIS A 384 2.54 15.97 -0.39
CA HIS A 384 3.62 15.12 -0.89
C HIS A 384 3.78 15.21 -2.39
#